data_AF-A0A357NBD1-F1
#
_entry.id   AF-A0A357NBD1-F1
#
_cell.length_a   1.000
_cell.length_b   1.000
_cell.length_c   1.000
_cell.angle_alpha   90.00
_cell.angle_beta   90.00
_cell.angle_gamma   90.00
#
_symmetry.space_group_name_H-M   'P 1'
#
loop_
_entity.id
_entity.type
_entity.pdbx_description
1 polymer ?
#
loop_
_entity_poly.entity_id
_entity_poly.type
_entity_poly.pdbx_seq_one_letter_code
_entity_poly.pdbx_strand_id
1 'polypeptide(L)'
;QIEGGTQQAKAVVAVEDPAPGKIYYVLTDDLEPMDGAGYAEAYGNQNAWLDPEEFKVQLVEKAERLNAIAQSHGAKWSHYIAWPAITGAEWAAAQSKTGAWPAVIDAIKDSVRTQAAQGHEYAIHMHSDYDPRFPDTILRYDTGTDGFWANHRRHGWAHNLPALGTPEEVATRTGSLYYYQARLTELLRGSGQGQTVAARLGSFDFGDVPPEEAKSMEAYRRAGLMAGSDADGNKGGMTAADFTKSLYFTRDDDINTPADDLQKIGILQFKPNPHKHLAFDSDDADQLNGKVAAGIAAFTRQGKTAPGVHAIVGFTHAMFVMGEGDWRSLQGGQFSQIERHLAFVQENFVQTGLLQFATSSELAKAYWDYYTPVLTAVYGPERQEGRGTFVYPLQLLGAQIPVDAAHTHRVTMKYPLYLRAGAYKIEVRKNGRTIMKTWGVPTPFNDIVFDVDDRAAAYTLHIYADETTGKVVRALRWLRQKIKFF
;
A
#
# COMPACT_ATOMS: atom_id res chain seq x y z
N GLN A 1 -47.41 -29.30 26.94
CA GLN A 1 -46.39 -28.33 26.51
C GLN A 1 -45.10 -28.72 27.22
N ILE A 2 -44.12 -29.22 26.49
CA ILE A 2 -42.77 -29.49 27.00
C ILE A 2 -41.87 -28.50 26.26
N GLU A 3 -41.42 -27.48 26.97
CA GLU A 3 -40.43 -26.52 26.49
C GLU A 3 -39.04 -27.15 26.62
N GLY A 4 -38.57 -27.76 25.54
CA GLY A 4 -37.19 -28.25 25.40
C GLY A 4 -36.28 -27.13 24.92
N GLY A 5 -35.89 -26.23 25.83
CA GLY A 5 -34.82 -25.26 25.56
C GLY A 5 -33.47 -25.96 25.54
N THR A 6 -32.95 -26.28 24.35
CA THR A 6 -31.59 -26.78 24.20
C THR A 6 -30.63 -25.60 24.39
N GLN A 7 -30.05 -25.45 25.59
CA GLN A 7 -28.88 -24.62 25.79
C GLN A 7 -27.73 -25.23 24.98
N GLN A 8 -27.38 -24.61 23.85
CA GLN A 8 -26.11 -24.89 23.18
C GLN A 8 -24.99 -24.41 24.10
N ALA A 9 -24.35 -25.35 24.79
CA ALA A 9 -23.10 -25.10 25.47
C ALA A 9 -22.05 -24.67 24.43
N LYS A 10 -21.63 -23.40 24.46
CA LYS A 10 -20.43 -22.95 23.75
C LYS A 10 -19.24 -23.65 24.40
N ALA A 11 -18.74 -24.71 23.78
CA ALA A 11 -17.46 -25.30 24.15
C ALA A 11 -16.36 -24.26 23.89
N VAL A 12 -15.81 -23.69 24.96
CA VAL A 12 -14.59 -22.88 24.88
C VAL A 12 -13.44 -23.86 24.73
N VAL A 13 -13.05 -24.14 23.48
CA VAL A 13 -11.82 -24.88 23.22
C VAL A 13 -10.68 -23.87 23.35
N ALA A 14 -9.94 -23.95 24.45
CA ALA A 14 -8.66 -23.26 24.57
C ALA A 14 -7.66 -24.03 23.70
N VAL A 15 -7.44 -23.58 22.47
CA VAL A 15 -6.35 -24.05 21.63
C VAL A 15 -5.13 -23.20 21.96
N GLU A 16 -4.09 -23.80 22.52
CA GLU A 16 -2.79 -23.14 22.60
C GLU A 16 -2.21 -23.05 21.19
N ASP A 17 -1.84 -21.84 20.77
CA ASP A 17 -1.15 -21.62 19.51
C ASP A 17 0.36 -21.87 19.73
N PRO A 18 0.93 -22.95 19.18
CA PRO A 18 2.33 -23.29 19.39
C PRO A 18 3.28 -22.47 18.50
N ALA A 19 2.76 -21.67 17.56
CA ALA A 19 3.60 -20.93 16.63
C ALA A 19 4.37 -19.81 17.35
N PRO A 20 5.68 -19.66 17.08
CA PRO A 20 6.43 -18.54 17.62
C PRO A 20 5.89 -17.23 17.03
N GLY A 21 5.65 -16.25 17.89
CA GLY A 21 5.24 -14.92 17.46
C GLY A 21 6.34 -14.17 16.73
N LYS A 22 5.94 -13.17 15.94
CA LYS A 22 6.85 -12.28 15.21
C LYS A 22 6.51 -10.82 15.49
N ILE A 23 7.54 -9.99 15.66
CA ILE A 23 7.40 -8.53 15.77
C ILE A 23 8.00 -7.91 14.53
N TYR A 24 7.20 -7.12 13.82
CA TYR A 24 7.61 -6.35 12.66
C TYR A 24 7.81 -4.89 13.04
N TYR A 25 8.88 -4.26 12.58
CA TYR A 25 9.05 -2.81 12.68
C TYR A 25 8.92 -2.19 11.30
N VAL A 26 7.91 -1.36 11.14
CA VAL A 26 7.51 -0.78 9.85
C VAL A 26 7.67 0.73 9.92
N LEU A 27 8.52 1.26 9.04
CA LEU A 27 8.71 2.69 8.84
C LEU A 27 7.76 3.14 7.73
N THR A 28 6.87 4.09 8.02
CA THR A 28 5.93 4.61 7.02
C THR A 28 6.01 6.11 6.93
N ASP A 29 5.81 6.64 5.74
CA ASP A 29 5.59 8.07 5.52
C ASP A 29 4.57 8.31 4.43
N ASP A 30 3.90 9.46 4.54
CA ASP A 30 3.12 10.02 3.46
C ASP A 30 4.07 10.88 2.62
N LEU A 31 4.42 10.34 1.45
CA LEU A 31 5.35 10.96 0.52
C LEU A 31 4.55 11.87 -0.43
N GLU A 32 4.25 13.04 0.10
CA GLU A 32 3.46 14.06 -0.55
C GLU A 32 4.16 15.42 -0.55
N PRO A 33 3.83 16.27 -1.53
CA PRO A 33 4.27 17.65 -1.55
C PRO A 33 3.24 18.55 -0.86
N MET A 34 3.70 19.64 -0.24
CA MET A 34 2.81 20.69 0.24
C MET A 34 3.48 22.07 0.13
N ASP A 35 2.68 23.09 -0.21
CA ASP A 35 3.20 24.45 -0.22
C ASP A 35 3.52 24.88 1.22
N GLY A 36 4.75 25.35 1.45
CA GLY A 36 5.22 25.64 2.81
C GLY A 36 4.47 26.77 3.51
N ALA A 37 3.73 27.63 2.78
CA ALA A 37 3.25 28.92 3.28
C ALA A 37 2.18 28.85 4.39
N GLY A 38 1.59 27.67 4.62
CA GLY A 38 0.62 27.43 5.69
C GLY A 38 1.22 27.10 7.06
N TYR A 39 2.54 26.89 7.16
CA TYR A 39 3.19 26.36 8.37
C TYR A 39 4.00 27.40 9.14
N ALA A 40 4.04 27.23 10.46
CA ALA A 40 4.87 28.07 11.34
C ALA A 40 6.37 27.80 11.13
N GLU A 41 6.72 26.57 10.79
CA GLU A 41 8.08 26.18 10.42
C GLU A 41 8.23 26.24 8.90
N ALA A 42 9.40 26.72 8.46
CA ALA A 42 9.70 26.81 7.04
C ALA A 42 10.07 25.44 6.50
N TYR A 43 9.08 24.58 6.23
CA TYR A 43 9.25 23.25 5.60
C TYR A 43 9.40 23.31 4.07
N GLY A 44 9.54 24.51 3.53
CA GLY A 44 9.39 24.81 2.13
C GLY A 44 9.70 26.26 1.79
N ASN A 45 9.46 26.67 0.55
CA ASN A 45 9.85 27.99 0.01
C ASN A 45 9.04 29.18 0.59
N GLN A 46 7.96 28.91 1.33
CA GLN A 46 7.03 29.89 1.94
C GLN A 46 6.35 30.85 0.94
N ASN A 47 6.38 30.57 -0.37
CA ASN A 47 5.85 31.48 -1.39
C ASN A 47 4.39 31.18 -1.80
N ALA A 48 3.77 30.18 -1.17
CA ALA A 48 2.40 29.69 -1.39
C ALA A 48 2.19 28.97 -2.75
N TRP A 49 3.27 28.60 -3.43
CA TRP A 49 3.25 27.84 -4.67
C TRP A 49 4.19 26.64 -4.56
N LEU A 50 3.69 25.46 -4.94
CA LEU A 50 4.52 24.29 -5.15
C LEU A 50 5.33 24.48 -6.43
N ASP A 51 6.59 24.85 -6.29
CA ASP A 51 7.53 25.02 -7.40
C ASP A 51 8.37 23.75 -7.64
N PRO A 52 9.08 23.64 -8.79
CA PRO A 52 9.86 22.45 -9.10
C PRO A 52 10.94 22.10 -8.06
N GLU A 53 11.56 23.09 -7.40
CA GLU A 53 12.60 22.85 -6.41
C GLU A 53 12.00 22.23 -5.15
N GLU A 54 10.95 22.85 -4.61
CA GLU A 54 10.23 22.37 -3.42
C GLU A 54 9.71 20.94 -3.65
N PHE A 55 9.11 20.71 -4.81
CA PHE A 55 8.58 19.40 -5.20
C PHE A 55 9.68 18.32 -5.27
N LYS A 56 10.85 18.66 -5.82
CA LYS A 56 11.99 17.74 -5.92
C LYS A 56 12.57 17.41 -4.54
N VAL A 57 12.80 18.41 -3.69
CA VAL A 57 13.37 18.20 -2.36
C VAL A 57 12.44 17.34 -1.52
N GLN A 58 11.14 17.66 -1.49
CA GLN A 58 10.16 16.96 -0.67
C GLN A 58 9.91 15.51 -1.14
N LEU A 59 9.84 15.25 -2.45
CA LEU A 59 9.49 13.92 -2.99
C LEU A 59 10.69 13.05 -3.38
N VAL A 60 11.87 13.64 -3.58
CA VAL A 60 13.08 12.91 -3.99
C VAL A 60 14.14 13.01 -2.91
N GLU A 61 14.69 14.21 -2.66
CA GLU A 61 15.94 14.33 -1.92
C GLU A 61 15.82 13.90 -0.45
N LYS A 62 14.74 14.29 0.21
CA LYS A 62 14.46 13.86 1.60
C LYS A 62 14.16 12.36 1.68
N ALA A 63 13.33 11.83 0.79
CA ALA A 63 13.00 10.40 0.75
C ALA A 63 14.26 9.54 0.47
N GLU A 64 15.11 9.93 -0.47
CA GLU A 64 16.36 9.23 -0.76
C GLU A 64 17.35 9.29 0.41
N ARG A 65 17.40 10.41 1.15
CA ARG A 65 18.21 10.50 2.37
C ARG A 65 17.69 9.55 3.46
N LEU A 66 16.37 9.51 3.67
CA LEU A 66 15.73 8.57 4.60
C LEU A 66 16.01 7.12 4.20
N ASN A 67 15.97 6.81 2.91
CA ASN A 67 16.26 5.48 2.38
C ASN A 67 17.72 5.07 2.58
N ALA A 68 18.67 5.97 2.30
CA ALA A 68 20.09 5.72 2.53
C ALA A 68 20.38 5.40 4.00
N ILE A 69 19.74 6.12 4.94
CA ILE A 69 19.84 5.85 6.39
C ILE A 69 19.22 4.50 6.73
N ALA A 70 18.01 4.20 6.23
CA ALA A 70 17.38 2.91 6.52
C ALA A 70 18.21 1.73 5.97
N GLN A 71 18.75 1.87 4.77
CA GLN A 71 19.54 0.83 4.11
C GLN A 71 20.83 0.49 4.88
N SER A 72 21.51 1.47 5.49
CA SER A 72 22.72 1.21 6.29
C SER A 72 22.47 0.31 7.49
N HIS A 73 21.21 0.21 7.95
CA HIS A 73 20.80 -0.61 9.08
C HIS A 73 19.96 -1.84 8.68
N GLY A 74 19.76 -2.08 7.39
CA GLY A 74 18.91 -3.15 6.88
C GLY A 74 17.40 -2.90 7.06
N ALA A 75 17.02 -1.66 7.37
CA ALA A 75 15.63 -1.21 7.43
C ALA A 75 15.12 -0.82 6.03
N LYS A 76 13.80 -0.63 5.92
CA LYS A 76 13.12 -0.22 4.69
C LYS A 76 12.00 0.74 5.03
N TRP A 77 11.77 1.70 4.16
CA TRP A 77 10.60 2.59 4.22
C TRP A 77 9.46 2.04 3.37
N SER A 78 8.25 2.30 3.82
CA SER A 78 7.02 2.25 3.03
C SER A 78 6.55 3.68 2.75
N HIS A 79 6.89 4.18 1.57
CA HIS A 79 6.46 5.48 1.08
C HIS A 79 5.07 5.38 0.46
N TYR A 80 4.08 6.01 1.07
CA TYR A 80 2.77 6.22 0.47
C TYR A 80 2.85 7.48 -0.40
N ILE A 81 3.14 7.29 -1.69
CA ILE A 81 3.38 8.40 -2.61
C ILE A 81 2.08 8.98 -3.17
N ALA A 82 1.91 10.30 -3.04
CA ALA A 82 0.78 11.05 -3.56
C ALA A 82 0.85 11.21 -5.08
N TRP A 83 0.69 10.11 -5.83
CA TRP A 83 0.77 10.12 -7.29
C TRP A 83 -0.14 11.14 -8.00
N PRO A 84 -1.33 11.45 -7.49
CA PRO A 84 -2.14 12.54 -8.01
C PRO A 84 -1.44 13.90 -8.00
N ALA A 85 -0.59 14.18 -7.01
CA ALA A 85 0.24 15.38 -6.99
C ALA A 85 1.24 15.40 -8.15
N ILE A 86 1.81 14.25 -8.52
CA ILE A 86 2.63 14.12 -9.74
C ILE A 86 1.78 14.36 -11.00
N THR A 87 0.50 13.98 -11.02
CA THR A 87 -0.41 14.35 -12.12
C THR A 87 -0.71 15.86 -12.14
N GLY A 88 -0.77 16.53 -10.98
CA GLY A 88 -0.75 17.99 -10.88
C GLY A 88 0.52 18.61 -11.46
N ALA A 89 1.69 18.02 -11.21
CA ALA A 89 2.96 18.42 -11.81
C ALA A 89 3.00 18.17 -13.33
N GLU A 90 2.46 17.06 -13.83
CA GLU A 90 2.28 16.78 -15.27
C GLU A 90 1.41 17.86 -15.93
N TRP A 91 0.38 18.33 -15.23
CA TRP A 91 -0.39 19.49 -15.66
C TRP A 91 0.47 20.75 -15.65
N ALA A 92 1.15 21.09 -14.55
CA ALA A 92 2.04 22.26 -14.43
C ALA A 92 3.09 22.33 -15.56
N ALA A 93 3.66 21.18 -15.92
CA ALA A 93 4.61 21.04 -17.03
C ALA A 93 4.07 21.52 -18.38
N ALA A 94 2.76 21.37 -18.61
CA ALA A 94 2.12 21.83 -19.85
C ALA A 94 1.91 23.35 -19.91
N GLN A 95 1.99 24.06 -18.77
CA GLN A 95 1.97 25.53 -18.72
C GLN A 95 3.37 26.15 -18.71
N SER A 96 4.34 25.43 -18.13
CA SER A 96 5.70 25.91 -17.94
C SER A 96 6.50 26.08 -19.24
N LYS A 97 7.49 26.98 -19.19
CA LYS A 97 8.44 27.27 -20.28
C LYS A 97 9.89 26.97 -19.93
N THR A 98 10.16 26.52 -18.70
CA THR A 98 11.52 26.38 -18.16
C THR A 98 12.11 24.99 -18.42
N GLY A 99 11.25 23.98 -18.58
CA GLY A 99 11.66 22.56 -18.64
C GLY A 99 11.93 21.94 -17.27
N ALA A 100 11.77 22.69 -16.17
CA ALA A 100 12.04 22.20 -14.81
C ALA A 100 11.05 21.10 -14.37
N TRP A 101 9.75 21.28 -14.64
CA TRP A 101 8.73 20.29 -14.29
C TRP A 101 8.95 18.91 -14.92
N PRO A 102 9.17 18.77 -16.24
CA PRO A 102 9.54 17.47 -16.82
C PRO A 102 10.74 16.81 -16.15
N ALA A 103 11.80 17.58 -15.84
CA ALA A 103 13.00 17.05 -15.20
C ALA A 103 12.72 16.52 -13.78
N VAL A 104 11.90 17.23 -13.00
CA VAL A 104 11.51 16.79 -11.65
C VAL A 104 10.61 15.56 -11.69
N ILE A 105 9.65 15.50 -12.62
CA ILE A 105 8.78 14.32 -12.81
C ILE A 105 9.62 13.08 -13.16
N ASP A 106 10.62 13.23 -14.02
CA ASP A 106 11.52 12.13 -14.38
C ASP A 106 12.40 11.73 -13.19
N ALA A 107 12.93 12.70 -12.43
CA ALA A 107 13.68 12.42 -11.20
C ALA A 107 12.86 11.63 -10.17
N ILE A 108 11.57 11.95 -9.99
CA ILE A 108 10.68 11.18 -9.10
C ILE A 108 10.50 9.74 -9.59
N LYS A 109 10.23 9.55 -10.89
CA LYS A 109 10.08 8.20 -11.47
C LYS A 109 11.36 7.37 -11.30
N ASP A 110 12.52 7.99 -11.51
CA ASP A 110 13.82 7.33 -11.39
C ASP A 110 14.18 7.02 -9.93
N SER A 111 13.85 7.93 -9.01
CA SER A 111 13.96 7.69 -7.57
C SER A 111 13.11 6.49 -7.15
N VAL A 112 11.81 6.49 -7.47
CA VAL A 112 10.90 5.37 -7.16
C VAL A 112 11.43 4.04 -7.69
N ARG A 113 11.86 3.99 -8.95
CA ARG A 113 12.43 2.77 -9.56
C ARG A 113 13.69 2.29 -8.81
N THR A 114 14.61 3.21 -8.56
CA THR A 114 15.93 2.89 -8.01
C THR A 114 15.83 2.48 -6.54
N GLN A 115 15.09 3.25 -5.75
CA GLN A 115 14.88 2.99 -4.33
C GLN A 115 14.03 1.72 -4.12
N ALA A 116 13.04 1.47 -4.97
CA ALA A 116 12.29 0.21 -4.93
C ALA A 116 13.16 -1.02 -5.20
N ALA A 117 14.11 -0.93 -6.14
CA ALA A 117 15.07 -2.00 -6.40
C ALA A 117 16.02 -2.28 -5.23
N GLN A 118 16.14 -1.34 -4.29
CA GLN A 118 16.88 -1.50 -3.03
C GLN A 118 16.01 -2.07 -1.89
N GLY A 119 14.71 -2.29 -2.15
CA GLY A 119 13.77 -2.93 -1.23
C GLY A 119 12.82 -1.98 -0.51
N HIS A 120 12.88 -0.66 -0.75
CA HIS A 120 11.92 0.31 -0.22
C HIS A 120 10.57 0.16 -0.90
N GLU A 121 9.48 0.14 -0.16
CA GLU A 121 8.14 0.06 -0.73
C GLU A 121 7.65 1.44 -1.16
N TYR A 122 7.05 1.52 -2.35
CA TYR A 122 6.22 2.64 -2.75
C TYR A 122 4.80 2.13 -2.98
N ALA A 123 3.84 2.75 -2.32
CA ALA A 123 2.43 2.44 -2.36
C ALA A 123 1.59 3.70 -2.63
N ILE A 124 0.32 3.54 -2.99
CA ILE A 124 -0.53 4.68 -3.35
C ILE A 124 -0.95 5.49 -2.12
N HIS A 125 -0.84 6.80 -2.29
CA HIS A 125 -1.52 7.84 -1.52
C HIS A 125 -2.39 8.69 -2.44
N MET A 126 -3.65 8.93 -2.08
CA MET A 126 -4.67 9.31 -3.07
C MET A 126 -4.93 10.81 -3.20
N HIS A 127 -4.49 11.68 -2.29
CA HIS A 127 -4.53 13.17 -2.35
C HIS A 127 -5.20 13.73 -3.63
N SER A 128 -6.52 13.58 -3.74
CA SER A 128 -7.18 13.53 -5.07
C SER A 128 -7.40 14.91 -5.66
N ASP A 129 -7.32 15.92 -4.81
CA ASP A 129 -7.40 17.35 -5.10
C ASP A 129 -6.26 17.90 -5.98
N TYR A 130 -5.31 17.06 -6.40
CA TYR A 130 -4.26 17.42 -7.35
C TYR A 130 -4.52 16.98 -8.80
N ASP A 131 -5.47 16.09 -9.06
CA ASP A 131 -5.74 15.60 -10.42
C ASP A 131 -6.78 16.48 -11.16
N PRO A 132 -6.40 17.23 -12.21
CA PRO A 132 -7.32 18.14 -12.91
C PRO A 132 -8.43 17.42 -13.69
N ARG A 133 -8.41 16.08 -13.75
CA ARG A 133 -9.48 15.27 -14.37
C ARG A 133 -10.66 15.04 -13.41
N PHE A 134 -10.48 15.32 -12.12
CA PHE A 134 -11.53 15.11 -11.11
C PHE A 134 -12.39 16.36 -10.96
N PRO A 135 -13.71 16.18 -10.71
CA PRO A 135 -14.69 17.26 -10.87
C PRO A 135 -14.49 18.44 -9.90
N ASP A 136 -13.97 18.19 -8.69
CA ASP A 136 -13.81 19.22 -7.66
C ASP A 136 -12.36 19.73 -7.52
N THR A 137 -11.46 19.26 -8.38
CA THR A 137 -10.05 19.68 -8.37
C THR A 137 -9.89 21.04 -9.05
N ILE A 138 -9.30 21.99 -8.32
CA ILE A 138 -8.99 23.32 -8.84
C ILE A 138 -7.49 23.53 -8.72
N LEU A 139 -6.82 23.67 -9.86
CA LEU A 139 -5.40 24.02 -9.95
C LEU A 139 -5.24 25.45 -10.48
N ARG A 140 -4.21 26.14 -9.98
CA ARG A 140 -3.72 27.41 -10.52
C ARG A 140 -2.23 27.31 -10.78
N TYR A 141 -1.76 28.05 -11.77
CA TYR A 141 -0.35 28.09 -12.14
C TYR A 141 0.14 29.54 -12.11
N ASP A 142 1.32 29.76 -11.56
CA ASP A 142 1.97 31.06 -11.46
C ASP A 142 3.26 31.10 -12.30
N THR A 143 3.33 32.05 -13.23
CA THR A 143 4.52 32.18 -14.09
C THR A 143 5.71 32.82 -13.39
N GLY A 144 5.50 33.51 -12.26
CA GLY A 144 6.58 34.18 -11.52
C GLY A 144 7.47 33.20 -10.77
N THR A 145 6.84 32.20 -10.14
CA THR A 145 7.49 31.13 -9.38
C THR A 145 7.73 29.85 -10.20
N ASP A 146 7.09 29.73 -11.38
CA ASP A 146 6.95 28.45 -12.10
C ASP A 146 6.24 27.38 -11.26
N GLY A 147 5.43 27.81 -10.28
CA GLY A 147 4.76 26.93 -9.33
C GLY A 147 3.28 26.74 -9.64
N PHE A 148 2.69 25.73 -9.00
CA PHE A 148 1.24 25.53 -9.02
C PHE A 148 0.66 25.48 -7.60
N TRP A 149 -0.64 25.76 -7.51
CA TRP A 149 -1.41 25.71 -6.28
C TRP A 149 -2.64 24.82 -6.50
N ALA A 150 -2.98 24.02 -5.49
CA ALA A 150 -4.15 23.15 -5.48
C ALA A 150 -5.13 23.54 -4.36
N ASN A 151 -6.43 23.41 -4.63
CA ASN A 151 -7.46 23.68 -3.63
C ASN A 151 -7.72 22.46 -2.73
N HIS A 152 -7.37 22.57 -1.44
CA HIS A 152 -7.58 21.52 -0.44
C HIS A 152 -8.99 21.46 0.19
N ARG A 153 -9.99 22.23 -0.30
CA ARG A 153 -11.35 22.25 0.29
C ARG A 153 -12.10 20.90 0.19
N ARG A 154 -11.77 20.05 -0.78
CA ARG A 154 -12.33 18.70 -0.96
C ARG A 154 -11.22 17.68 -1.15
N HIS A 155 -10.30 17.70 -0.19
CA HIS A 155 -9.10 16.88 -0.16
C HIS A 155 -9.39 15.38 -0.31
N GLY A 156 -10.38 14.89 0.45
CA GLY A 156 -10.72 13.48 0.57
C GLY A 156 -11.07 12.77 -0.74
N TRP A 157 -10.40 11.66 -1.06
CA TRP A 157 -10.72 10.76 -2.18
C TRP A 157 -12.19 10.37 -2.22
N ALA A 158 -12.76 9.94 -1.09
CA ALA A 158 -14.16 9.59 -0.99
C ALA A 158 -15.11 10.77 -1.22
N HIS A 159 -14.70 11.99 -0.85
CA HIS A 159 -15.46 13.23 -1.06
C HIS A 159 -15.42 13.70 -2.51
N ASN A 160 -14.25 13.68 -3.14
CA ASN A 160 -14.04 14.10 -4.53
C ASN A 160 -14.63 13.06 -5.51
N LEU A 161 -14.57 11.77 -5.15
CA LEU A 161 -15.01 10.65 -5.97
C LEU A 161 -16.10 9.83 -5.23
N PRO A 162 -17.37 10.28 -5.21
CA PRO A 162 -18.45 9.61 -4.46
C PRO A 162 -18.96 8.31 -5.10
N ALA A 163 -18.67 8.13 -6.40
CA ALA A 163 -19.07 6.96 -7.16
C ALA A 163 -18.03 5.84 -7.06
N LEU A 164 -18.49 4.60 -6.88
CA LEU A 164 -17.62 3.42 -6.88
C LEU A 164 -17.01 3.16 -8.27
N GLY A 165 -17.83 3.23 -9.32
CA GLY A 165 -17.42 3.11 -10.73
C GLY A 165 -16.76 1.79 -11.14
N THR A 166 -16.08 1.85 -12.28
CA THR A 166 -15.35 0.76 -12.93
C THR A 166 -13.91 1.18 -13.25
N PRO A 167 -12.99 0.24 -13.57
CA PRO A 167 -11.62 0.57 -13.95
C PRO A 167 -11.47 1.56 -15.12
N GLU A 168 -12.47 1.62 -16.00
CA GLU A 168 -12.47 2.49 -17.17
C GLU A 168 -12.88 3.95 -16.85
N GLU A 169 -13.50 4.17 -15.69
CA GLU A 169 -14.04 5.48 -15.28
C GLU A 169 -13.09 6.16 -14.29
N VAL A 170 -12.03 6.80 -14.80
CA VAL A 170 -10.94 7.37 -13.99
C VAL A 170 -11.43 8.27 -12.85
N ALA A 171 -12.47 9.09 -13.05
CA ALA A 171 -13.08 9.94 -12.03
C ALA A 171 -14.08 9.19 -11.12
N THR A 172 -13.71 8.00 -10.66
CA THR A 172 -14.45 7.19 -9.67
C THR A 172 -13.45 6.53 -8.72
N ARG A 173 -13.91 5.98 -7.58
CA ARG A 173 -13.02 5.30 -6.63
C ARG A 173 -12.26 4.15 -7.28
N THR A 174 -12.97 3.25 -7.96
CA THR A 174 -12.32 2.12 -8.63
C THR A 174 -11.39 2.60 -9.74
N GLY A 175 -11.84 3.51 -10.62
CA GLY A 175 -11.06 3.93 -11.77
C GLY A 175 -9.79 4.70 -11.41
N SER A 176 -9.87 5.62 -10.44
CA SER A 176 -8.72 6.40 -9.98
C SER A 176 -7.65 5.50 -9.34
N LEU A 177 -8.06 4.61 -8.43
CA LEU A 177 -7.15 3.68 -7.78
C LEU A 177 -6.51 2.73 -8.78
N TYR A 178 -7.28 2.20 -9.75
CA TYR A 178 -6.74 1.39 -10.85
C TYR A 178 -5.70 2.14 -11.67
N TYR A 179 -6.00 3.39 -12.02
CA TYR A 179 -5.13 4.22 -12.84
C TYR A 179 -3.79 4.47 -12.15
N TYR A 180 -3.81 4.89 -10.89
CA TYR A 180 -2.59 5.20 -10.15
C TYR A 180 -1.81 3.95 -9.76
N GLN A 181 -2.49 2.91 -9.28
CA GLN A 181 -1.84 1.64 -8.95
C GLN A 181 -1.22 0.99 -10.20
N ALA A 182 -1.85 1.09 -11.38
CA ALA A 182 -1.25 0.61 -12.63
C ALA A 182 0.05 1.35 -12.97
N ARG A 183 0.07 2.69 -12.88
CA ARG A 183 1.28 3.50 -13.10
C ARG A 183 2.39 3.14 -12.12
N LEU A 184 2.06 3.05 -10.84
CA LEU A 184 3.05 2.74 -9.81
C LEU A 184 3.60 1.31 -9.99
N THR A 185 2.72 0.31 -10.16
CA THR A 185 3.16 -1.08 -10.37
C THR A 185 3.98 -1.26 -11.65
N GLU A 186 3.77 -0.44 -12.68
CA GLU A 186 4.63 -0.43 -13.87
C GLU A 186 6.04 0.08 -13.57
N LEU A 187 6.17 1.12 -12.74
CA LEU A 187 7.47 1.65 -12.31
C LEU A 187 8.23 0.66 -11.43
N LEU A 188 7.51 -0.08 -10.59
CA LEU A 188 8.11 -1.06 -9.67
C LEU A 188 8.53 -2.37 -10.35
N ARG A 189 8.37 -2.50 -11.67
CA ARG A 189 8.78 -3.68 -12.41
C ARG A 189 10.29 -3.93 -12.27
N GLY A 190 10.65 -5.20 -12.07
CA GLY A 190 12.05 -5.60 -11.92
C GLY A 190 12.70 -5.16 -10.60
N SER A 191 11.97 -4.49 -9.69
CA SER A 191 12.48 -4.10 -8.37
C SER A 191 12.79 -5.28 -7.44
N GLY A 192 12.39 -6.50 -7.81
CA GLY A 192 12.45 -7.65 -6.93
C GLY A 192 11.30 -7.68 -5.90
N GLN A 193 10.37 -6.73 -5.94
CA GLN A 193 9.15 -6.75 -5.13
C GLN A 193 8.00 -7.46 -5.86
N GLY A 194 7.13 -8.11 -5.09
CA GLY A 194 5.89 -8.70 -5.59
C GLY A 194 4.73 -7.71 -5.59
N GLN A 195 3.51 -8.22 -5.43
CA GLN A 195 2.31 -7.39 -5.32
C GLN A 195 2.39 -6.46 -4.09
N THR A 196 2.27 -5.15 -4.32
CA THR A 196 1.94 -4.18 -3.26
C THR A 196 0.48 -4.40 -2.85
N VAL A 197 0.24 -4.64 -1.57
CA VAL A 197 -1.10 -4.94 -1.01
C VAL A 197 -1.55 -3.91 0.02
N ALA A 198 -0.68 -2.99 0.41
CA ALA A 198 -1.00 -1.88 1.28
C ALA A 198 -1.18 -0.59 0.47
N ALA A 199 -2.07 0.29 0.94
CA ALA A 199 -2.17 1.68 0.52
C ALA A 199 -2.70 2.51 1.69
N ARG A 200 -2.45 3.80 1.68
CA ARG A 200 -3.00 4.74 2.66
C ARG A 200 -3.63 5.85 1.86
N LEU A 201 -4.90 6.15 2.04
CA LEU A 201 -5.55 7.18 1.25
C LEU A 201 -5.29 8.57 1.78
N GLY A 202 -5.17 8.69 3.11
CA GLY A 202 -5.03 9.94 3.83
C GLY A 202 -6.20 10.21 4.78
N SER A 203 -6.08 11.29 5.54
CA SER A 203 -7.11 11.69 6.49
C SER A 203 -8.36 12.16 5.75
N PHE A 204 -9.55 11.74 6.21
CA PHE A 204 -10.84 12.01 5.55
C PHE A 204 -11.01 11.38 4.15
N ASP A 205 -10.02 10.66 3.62
CA ASP A 205 -10.05 10.15 2.26
C ASP A 205 -10.88 8.87 2.09
N PHE A 206 -11.03 8.06 3.15
CA PHE A 206 -11.71 6.76 3.04
C PHE A 206 -13.25 6.86 3.06
N GLY A 207 -13.80 7.98 3.54
CA GLY A 207 -15.23 8.17 3.86
C GLY A 207 -15.51 7.88 5.34
N ASP A 208 -16.52 8.53 5.92
CA ASP A 208 -16.77 8.59 7.37
C ASP A 208 -18.08 7.93 7.83
N VAL A 209 -18.83 7.35 6.88
CA VAL A 209 -20.09 6.64 7.14
C VAL A 209 -20.11 5.28 6.44
N PRO A 210 -20.84 4.27 6.96
CA PRO A 210 -20.71 2.90 6.48
C PRO A 210 -20.94 2.68 4.97
N PRO A 211 -21.94 3.33 4.32
CA PRO A 211 -22.10 3.20 2.87
C PRO A 211 -20.93 3.74 2.06
N GLU A 212 -20.25 4.78 2.56
CA GLU A 212 -19.06 5.33 1.90
C GLU A 212 -17.82 4.48 2.18
N GLU A 213 -17.63 4.02 3.41
CA GLU A 213 -16.54 3.11 3.77
C GLU A 213 -16.64 1.79 2.98
N ALA A 214 -17.83 1.22 2.82
CA ALA A 214 -18.06 0.00 2.04
C ALA A 214 -17.68 0.15 0.55
N LYS A 215 -17.95 1.32 -0.07
CA LYS A 215 -17.50 1.59 -1.45
C LYS A 215 -15.98 1.66 -1.54
N SER A 216 -15.33 2.29 -0.56
CA SER A 216 -13.86 2.40 -0.50
C SER A 216 -13.20 1.03 -0.33
N MET A 217 -13.76 0.18 0.53
CA MET A 217 -13.35 -1.22 0.69
C MET A 217 -13.53 -2.04 -0.58
N GLU A 218 -14.67 -1.87 -1.25
CA GLU A 218 -14.94 -2.50 -2.52
C GLU A 218 -13.92 -2.09 -3.59
N ALA A 219 -13.56 -0.80 -3.65
CA ALA A 219 -12.52 -0.31 -4.55
C ALA A 219 -11.13 -0.90 -4.21
N TYR A 220 -10.76 -0.98 -2.92
CA TYR A 220 -9.53 -1.65 -2.46
C TYR A 220 -9.47 -3.10 -2.93
N ARG A 221 -10.52 -3.86 -2.67
CA ARG A 221 -10.62 -5.28 -3.06
C ARG A 221 -10.57 -5.44 -4.56
N ARG A 222 -11.21 -4.55 -5.33
CA ARG A 222 -11.12 -4.53 -6.79
C ARG A 222 -9.70 -4.28 -7.25
N ALA A 223 -8.95 -3.39 -6.61
CA ALA A 223 -7.56 -3.08 -6.97
C ALA A 223 -6.54 -4.13 -6.47
N GLY A 224 -6.95 -5.05 -5.59
CA GLY A 224 -6.05 -6.06 -5.01
C GLY A 224 -5.29 -5.57 -3.78
N LEU A 225 -5.77 -4.51 -3.14
CA LEU A 225 -5.29 -4.04 -1.86
C LEU A 225 -5.98 -4.82 -0.74
N MET A 226 -5.21 -5.16 0.28
CA MET A 226 -5.60 -5.99 1.40
C MET A 226 -5.38 -5.31 2.75
N ALA A 227 -4.74 -4.14 2.76
CA ALA A 227 -4.42 -3.43 3.98
C ALA A 227 -4.40 -1.90 3.80
N GLY A 228 -4.67 -1.18 4.89
CA GLY A 228 -4.52 0.27 4.97
C GLY A 228 -4.26 0.78 6.39
N SER A 229 -4.10 2.09 6.50
CA SER A 229 -3.72 2.77 7.75
C SER A 229 -4.56 4.04 7.98
N ASP A 230 -5.78 4.08 7.44
CA ASP A 230 -6.67 5.25 7.42
C ASP A 230 -7.66 5.29 8.60
N ALA A 231 -7.69 4.23 9.43
CA ALA A 231 -8.61 4.16 10.56
C ALA A 231 -8.44 5.33 11.54
N ASP A 232 -9.57 5.81 12.02
CA ASP A 232 -9.84 7.01 12.81
C ASP A 232 -9.52 8.33 12.09
N GLY A 233 -8.51 8.35 11.21
CA GLY A 233 -8.20 9.49 10.34
C GLY A 233 -9.35 9.83 9.39
N ASN A 234 -10.11 8.83 8.94
CA ASN A 234 -11.31 9.04 8.13
C ASN A 234 -12.40 9.88 8.83
N LYS A 235 -12.40 9.90 10.18
CA LYS A 235 -13.34 10.65 11.02
C LYS A 235 -12.68 11.85 11.73
N GLY A 236 -11.44 12.20 11.36
CA GLY A 236 -10.65 13.26 12.00
C GLY A 236 -10.19 12.92 13.42
N GLY A 237 -10.16 11.63 13.76
CA GLY A 237 -9.70 11.11 15.04
C GLY A 237 -8.19 10.86 15.10
N MET A 238 -7.74 10.29 16.22
CA MET A 238 -6.34 9.91 16.42
C MET A 238 -5.98 8.68 15.58
N THR A 239 -5.13 8.88 14.57
CA THR A 239 -4.65 7.81 13.68
C THR A 239 -3.74 6.80 14.37
N ALA A 240 -3.16 7.16 15.52
CA ALA A 240 -2.33 6.26 16.32
C ALA A 240 -3.13 5.43 17.34
N ALA A 241 -2.63 4.24 17.68
CA ALA A 241 -3.25 3.32 18.64
C ALA A 241 -2.26 2.72 19.64
N ASP A 242 -2.78 2.10 20.69
CA ASP A 242 -1.98 1.22 21.56
C ASP A 242 -1.42 0.04 20.75
N PHE A 243 -0.24 -0.46 21.14
CA PHE A 243 0.46 -1.58 20.49
C PHE A 243 -0.44 -2.80 20.20
N THR A 244 -1.29 -3.19 21.13
CA THR A 244 -2.13 -4.40 21.01
C THR A 244 -3.46 -4.16 20.30
N LYS A 245 -3.71 -2.94 19.82
CA LYS A 245 -4.97 -2.54 19.16
C LYS A 245 -4.73 -1.94 17.77
N SER A 246 -3.48 -1.88 17.32
CA SER A 246 -3.12 -1.24 16.06
C SER A 246 -3.35 -2.14 14.85
N LEU A 247 -3.41 -3.46 15.03
CA LEU A 247 -3.57 -4.43 13.95
C LEU A 247 -4.88 -5.21 14.12
N TYR A 248 -5.74 -5.18 13.10
CA TYR A 248 -6.98 -5.95 13.08
C TYR A 248 -7.55 -6.07 11.66
N PHE A 249 -8.27 -7.16 11.40
CA PHE A 249 -9.21 -7.16 10.27
C PHE A 249 -10.39 -6.27 10.61
N THR A 250 -10.75 -5.38 9.71
CA THR A 250 -11.92 -4.51 9.85
C THR A 250 -13.20 -5.27 9.51
N ARG A 251 -14.34 -4.71 9.91
CA ARG A 251 -15.62 -4.99 9.22
C ARG A 251 -15.51 -4.59 7.74
N ASP A 252 -16.41 -5.10 6.90
CA ASP A 252 -16.48 -4.79 5.47
C ASP A 252 -17.15 -3.43 5.16
N ASP A 253 -17.67 -2.76 6.19
CA ASP A 253 -18.36 -1.47 6.12
C ASP A 253 -17.87 -0.43 7.14
N ASP A 254 -16.88 -0.75 7.97
CA ASP A 254 -16.31 0.17 8.97
C ASP A 254 -14.83 -0.14 9.23
N ILE A 255 -13.95 0.77 8.83
CA ILE A 255 -12.50 0.61 8.99
C ILE A 255 -12.03 0.78 10.44
N ASN A 256 -12.86 1.36 11.29
CA ASN A 256 -12.52 1.69 12.67
C ASN A 256 -12.82 0.55 13.64
N THR A 257 -13.66 -0.39 13.20
CA THR A 257 -14.17 -1.46 14.04
C THR A 257 -13.58 -2.79 13.61
N PRO A 258 -12.95 -3.56 14.53
CA PRO A 258 -12.55 -4.93 14.25
C PRO A 258 -13.73 -5.81 13.80
N ALA A 259 -13.47 -6.72 12.87
CA ALA A 259 -14.45 -7.70 12.42
C ALA A 259 -14.91 -8.57 13.60
N ASP A 260 -16.21 -8.71 13.75
CA ASP A 260 -16.88 -9.65 14.65
C ASP A 260 -17.20 -10.99 13.96
N ASP A 261 -17.21 -11.02 12.63
CA ASP A 261 -17.38 -12.19 11.77
C ASP A 261 -16.23 -12.32 10.76
N LEU A 262 -15.40 -13.36 10.92
CA LEU A 262 -14.29 -13.63 10.01
C LEU A 262 -14.74 -14.01 8.60
N GLN A 263 -16.00 -14.36 8.37
CA GLN A 263 -16.54 -14.56 7.02
C GLN A 263 -16.80 -13.24 6.29
N LYS A 264 -16.79 -12.11 7.01
CA LYS A 264 -17.08 -10.76 6.49
C LYS A 264 -16.01 -9.76 6.92
N ILE A 265 -14.75 -10.08 6.64
CA ILE A 265 -13.65 -9.15 6.84
C ILE A 265 -13.54 -8.16 5.68
N GLY A 266 -13.21 -6.91 6.00
CA GLY A 266 -12.84 -5.88 5.03
C GLY A 266 -11.38 -5.98 4.63
N ILE A 267 -10.53 -5.14 5.24
CA ILE A 267 -9.08 -5.11 5.03
C ILE A 267 -8.35 -5.25 6.37
N LEU A 268 -7.04 -5.43 6.34
CA LEU A 268 -6.20 -5.25 7.51
C LEU A 268 -6.00 -3.74 7.76
N GLN A 269 -6.30 -3.27 8.97
CA GLN A 269 -5.78 -1.99 9.44
C GLN A 269 -4.48 -2.20 10.21
N PHE A 270 -3.50 -1.33 9.96
CA PHE A 270 -2.25 -1.27 10.73
C PHE A 270 -1.97 0.19 11.10
N LYS A 271 -2.40 0.59 12.29
CA LYS A 271 -2.26 1.97 12.77
C LYS A 271 -0.83 2.25 13.25
N PRO A 272 -0.30 3.48 13.07
CA PRO A 272 0.86 3.96 13.81
C PRO A 272 0.68 3.69 15.30
N ASN A 273 1.75 3.28 15.98
CA ASN A 273 1.69 2.94 17.39
C ASN A 273 3.05 3.16 18.07
N PRO A 274 3.11 3.52 19.37
CA PRO A 274 2.00 3.58 20.33
C PRO A 274 1.09 4.80 20.12
N HIS A 275 0.11 5.03 21.00
CA HIS A 275 -0.83 6.16 20.90
C HIS A 275 -0.13 7.52 20.75
N LYS A 276 1.01 7.69 21.41
CA LYS A 276 2.01 8.71 21.05
C LYS A 276 3.03 8.07 20.09
N HIS A 277 2.69 8.06 18.81
CA HIS A 277 3.41 7.29 17.79
C HIS A 277 4.89 7.69 17.69
N LEU A 278 5.69 6.87 17.01
CA LEU A 278 7.06 7.23 16.65
C LEU A 278 7.00 8.29 15.55
N ALA A 279 7.24 9.55 15.93
CA ALA A 279 7.14 10.72 15.09
C ALA A 279 8.54 11.12 14.65
N PHE A 280 8.98 10.63 13.48
CA PHE A 280 10.38 10.76 13.03
C PHE A 280 10.80 12.19 12.69
N ASP A 281 9.83 13.08 12.52
CA ASP A 281 10.00 14.51 12.28
C ASP A 281 10.16 15.33 13.57
N SER A 282 9.83 14.79 14.75
CA SER A 282 9.80 15.56 16.01
C SER A 282 10.47 14.87 17.21
N ASP A 283 10.45 13.55 17.30
CA ASP A 283 11.10 12.83 18.39
C ASP A 283 12.63 12.78 18.21
N ASP A 284 13.36 12.85 19.32
CA ASP A 284 14.78 12.49 19.35
C ASP A 284 14.99 10.97 19.40
N ALA A 285 16.24 10.54 19.20
CA ALA A 285 16.59 9.12 19.20
C ALA A 285 16.21 8.40 20.51
N ASP A 286 16.36 9.04 21.68
CA ASP A 286 16.07 8.41 22.97
C ASP A 286 14.55 8.21 23.16
N GLN A 287 13.75 9.17 22.72
CA GLN A 287 12.29 9.06 22.70
C GLN A 287 11.84 7.93 21.77
N LEU A 288 12.38 7.85 20.55
CA LEU A 288 12.09 6.78 19.60
C LEU A 288 12.50 5.40 20.16
N ASN A 289 13.71 5.30 20.72
CA ASN A 289 14.25 4.09 21.34
C ASN A 289 13.35 3.59 22.47
N GLY A 290 12.93 4.50 23.36
CA GLY A 290 12.03 4.19 24.47
C GLY A 290 10.68 3.64 23.99
N LYS A 291 10.12 4.19 22.91
CA LYS A 291 8.87 3.69 22.31
C LYS A 291 9.04 2.28 21.73
N VAL A 292 10.12 2.00 21.00
CA VAL A 292 10.38 0.64 20.49
C VAL A 292 10.56 -0.36 21.63
N ALA A 293 11.35 -0.02 22.65
CA ALA A 293 11.56 -0.88 23.81
C ALA A 293 10.24 -1.19 24.54
N ALA A 294 9.33 -0.21 24.66
CA ALA A 294 8.00 -0.42 25.20
C ALA A 294 7.16 -1.38 24.35
N GLY A 295 7.24 -1.29 23.02
CA GLY A 295 6.57 -2.23 22.11
C GLY A 295 7.11 -3.66 22.25
N ILE A 296 8.44 -3.83 22.32
CA ILE A 296 9.06 -5.13 22.59
C ILE A 296 8.54 -5.71 23.91
N ALA A 297 8.48 -4.91 24.98
CA ALA A 297 7.97 -5.35 26.27
C ALA A 297 6.47 -5.71 26.23
N ALA A 298 5.68 -5.03 25.41
CA ALA A 298 4.25 -5.32 25.25
C ALA A 298 3.99 -6.67 24.56
N PHE A 299 4.87 -7.06 23.62
CA PHE A 299 4.71 -8.27 22.82
C PHE A 299 5.50 -9.48 23.33
N THR A 300 6.34 -9.31 24.36
CA THR A 300 7.18 -10.39 24.90
C THR A 300 6.78 -10.80 26.32
N ARG A 301 6.87 -12.11 26.59
CA ARG A 301 6.69 -12.71 27.91
C ARG A 301 7.83 -13.69 28.15
N GLN A 302 8.53 -13.56 29.28
CA GLN A 302 9.67 -14.44 29.64
C GLN A 302 10.72 -14.56 28.52
N GLY A 303 11.01 -13.46 27.81
CA GLY A 303 11.99 -13.42 26.73
C GLY A 303 11.53 -14.04 25.40
N LYS A 304 10.25 -14.44 25.28
CA LYS A 304 9.66 -14.95 24.04
C LYS A 304 8.57 -14.02 23.54
N THR A 305 8.48 -13.84 22.23
CA THR A 305 7.35 -13.14 21.59
C THR A 305 6.07 -13.96 21.76
N ALA A 306 4.98 -13.31 22.18
CA ALA A 306 3.66 -13.93 22.26
C ALA A 306 3.22 -14.41 20.87
N PRO A 307 2.53 -15.56 20.73
CA PRO A 307 2.06 -16.06 19.44
C PRO A 307 1.33 -14.99 18.62
N GLY A 308 1.46 -15.06 17.29
CA GLY A 308 0.85 -14.10 16.38
C GLY A 308 1.81 -13.18 15.62
N VAL A 309 1.21 -12.25 14.88
CA VAL A 309 1.89 -11.20 14.13
C VAL A 309 1.66 -9.87 14.83
N HIS A 310 2.74 -9.29 15.34
CA HIS A 310 2.74 -8.01 16.05
C HIS A 310 3.51 -6.98 15.23
N ALA A 311 3.19 -5.69 15.41
CA ALA A 311 3.96 -4.64 14.76
C ALA A 311 4.14 -3.40 15.62
N ILE A 312 5.32 -2.80 15.46
CA ILE A 312 5.63 -1.44 15.88
C ILE A 312 5.64 -0.60 14.59
N VAL A 313 4.78 0.39 14.49
CA VAL A 313 4.58 1.14 13.24
C VAL A 313 4.86 2.62 13.48
N GLY A 314 5.91 3.14 12.85
CA GLY A 314 6.26 4.55 12.88
C GLY A 314 5.66 5.32 11.71
N PHE A 315 5.53 6.64 11.87
CA PHE A 315 4.90 7.51 10.88
C PHE A 315 5.60 8.88 10.82
N THR A 316 5.64 9.47 9.62
CA THR A 316 6.09 10.84 9.37
C THR A 316 5.56 11.33 8.02
N HIS A 317 5.83 12.57 7.67
CA HIS A 317 5.90 13.00 6.27
C HIS A 317 7.36 13.33 5.95
N ALA A 318 7.88 12.89 4.81
CA ALA A 318 9.28 13.16 4.45
C ALA A 318 9.57 14.67 4.42
N MET A 319 8.60 15.49 4.01
CA MET A 319 8.73 16.95 3.97
C MET A 319 9.00 17.61 5.33
N PHE A 320 8.53 17.02 6.45
CA PHE A 320 8.75 17.54 7.81
C PHE A 320 10.06 17.08 8.45
N VAL A 321 10.76 16.13 7.85
CA VAL A 321 12.09 15.74 8.34
C VAL A 321 13.08 16.83 7.98
N MET A 322 13.65 17.47 9.00
CA MET A 322 14.54 18.62 8.86
C MET A 322 15.98 18.26 9.23
N GLY A 323 16.94 18.73 8.43
CA GLY A 323 18.35 18.78 8.81
C GLY A 323 18.68 19.97 9.72
N GLU A 324 19.97 20.22 9.95
CA GLU A 324 20.48 21.36 10.75
C GLU A 324 20.40 22.72 10.05
N GLY A 325 20.01 22.74 8.77
CA GLY A 325 19.98 23.94 7.93
C GLY A 325 18.56 24.43 7.65
N ASP A 326 18.35 24.90 6.43
CA ASP A 326 16.99 25.21 5.94
C ASP A 326 16.23 23.92 5.54
N TRP A 327 15.05 24.07 4.95
CA TRP A 327 14.23 22.94 4.51
C TRP A 327 14.86 22.06 3.44
N ARG A 328 15.92 22.51 2.77
CA ARG A 328 16.70 21.72 1.81
C ARG A 328 17.74 20.86 2.51
N SER A 329 18.04 21.12 3.78
CA SER A 329 19.09 20.43 4.51
C SER A 329 18.76 18.95 4.73
N LEU A 330 19.69 18.08 4.31
CA LEU A 330 19.61 16.62 4.41
C LEU A 330 20.58 16.03 5.46
N GLN A 331 21.25 16.89 6.23
CA GLN A 331 22.31 16.52 7.17
C GLN A 331 22.00 17.01 8.57
N GLY A 332 22.44 16.25 9.58
CA GLY A 332 22.16 16.58 10.98
C GLY A 332 20.69 16.44 11.33
N GLY A 333 20.25 17.15 12.38
CA GLY A 333 18.84 17.29 12.74
C GLY A 333 18.15 15.95 12.90
N GLN A 334 16.94 15.84 12.35
CA GLN A 334 16.13 14.61 12.43
C GLN A 334 16.71 13.45 11.64
N PHE A 335 17.45 13.71 10.56
CA PHE A 335 18.17 12.64 9.84
C PHE A 335 19.16 11.93 10.76
N SER A 336 19.90 12.67 11.59
CA SER A 336 20.83 12.08 12.57
C SER A 336 20.12 11.44 13.77
N GLN A 337 18.92 11.89 14.15
CA GLN A 337 18.11 11.19 15.16
C GLN A 337 17.65 9.83 14.65
N ILE A 338 17.12 9.79 13.42
CA ILE A 338 16.65 8.57 12.77
C ILE A 338 17.79 7.58 12.59
N GLU A 339 18.96 8.03 12.15
CA GLU A 339 20.15 7.17 11.99
C GLU A 339 20.56 6.51 13.32
N ARG A 340 20.68 7.31 14.40
CA ARG A 340 20.99 6.77 15.74
C ARG A 340 19.91 5.82 16.25
N HIS A 341 18.65 6.13 15.98
CA HIS A 341 17.53 5.28 16.34
C HIS A 341 17.59 3.92 15.63
N LEU A 342 17.78 3.90 14.31
CA LEU A 342 17.83 2.64 13.55
C LEU A 342 19.05 1.79 13.91
N ALA A 343 20.20 2.40 14.22
CA ALA A 343 21.34 1.70 14.79
C ALA A 343 20.97 0.98 16.10
N PHE A 344 20.31 1.70 17.03
CA PHE A 344 19.83 1.12 18.28
C PHE A 344 18.88 -0.06 18.05
N VAL A 345 17.86 0.09 17.18
CA VAL A 345 16.90 -0.99 16.89
C VAL A 345 17.60 -2.21 16.29
N GLN A 346 18.52 -1.98 15.36
CA GLN A 346 19.28 -3.04 14.70
C GLN A 346 20.10 -3.85 15.72
N GLU A 347 20.91 -3.17 16.53
CA GLU A 347 21.82 -3.79 17.51
C GLU A 347 21.08 -4.53 18.63
N ASN A 348 19.97 -3.95 19.13
CA ASN A 348 19.31 -4.47 20.33
C ASN A 348 18.23 -5.52 20.03
N PHE A 349 17.54 -5.42 18.88
CA PHE A 349 16.35 -6.24 18.62
C PHE A 349 16.39 -7.02 17.31
N VAL A 350 17.03 -6.51 16.26
CA VAL A 350 17.11 -7.21 14.96
C VAL A 350 18.18 -8.29 14.97
N GLN A 351 19.40 -7.96 15.41
CA GLN A 351 20.50 -8.93 15.48
C GLN A 351 20.24 -10.07 16.47
N THR A 352 19.39 -9.84 17.47
CA THR A 352 18.95 -10.87 18.44
C THR A 352 17.79 -11.72 17.91
N GLY A 353 17.22 -11.38 16.74
CA GLY A 353 16.10 -12.09 16.12
C GLY A 353 14.75 -11.82 16.79
N LEU A 354 14.66 -10.85 17.70
CA LEU A 354 13.43 -10.53 18.43
C LEU A 354 12.44 -9.69 17.59
N LEU A 355 12.99 -8.90 16.66
CA LEU A 355 12.26 -8.00 15.77
C LEU A 355 12.84 -8.10 14.35
N GLN A 356 12.02 -7.85 13.33
CA GLN A 356 12.47 -7.73 11.95
C GLN A 356 11.96 -6.45 11.31
N PHE A 357 12.81 -5.78 10.55
CA PHE A 357 12.37 -4.68 9.68
C PHE A 357 11.51 -5.25 8.55
N ALA A 358 10.46 -4.51 8.18
CA ALA A 358 9.61 -4.88 7.06
C ALA A 358 8.91 -3.67 6.44
N THR A 359 8.46 -3.87 5.21
CA THR A 359 7.51 -2.97 4.55
C THR A 359 6.08 -3.24 5.04
N SER A 360 5.17 -2.33 4.74
CA SER A 360 3.75 -2.45 5.05
C SER A 360 3.10 -3.63 4.32
N SER A 361 3.45 -3.88 3.05
CA SER A 361 2.99 -5.09 2.35
C SER A 361 3.56 -6.38 2.94
N GLU A 362 4.81 -6.39 3.42
CA GLU A 362 5.40 -7.55 4.09
C GLU A 362 4.67 -7.86 5.41
N LEU A 363 4.39 -6.83 6.22
CA LEU A 363 3.55 -6.95 7.42
C LEU A 363 2.14 -7.46 7.07
N ALA A 364 1.50 -6.85 6.08
CA ALA A 364 0.14 -7.22 5.69
C ALA A 364 0.06 -8.68 5.24
N LYS A 365 0.99 -9.12 4.37
CA LYS A 365 1.05 -10.52 3.94
C LYS A 365 1.30 -11.47 5.10
N ALA A 366 2.16 -11.12 6.06
CA ALA A 366 2.39 -11.94 7.24
C ALA A 366 1.14 -12.08 8.11
N TYR A 367 0.43 -10.97 8.34
CA TYR A 367 -0.81 -10.98 9.11
C TYR A 367 -1.91 -11.78 8.41
N TRP A 368 -2.09 -11.58 7.10
CA TRP A 368 -3.03 -12.37 6.30
C TRP A 368 -2.64 -13.85 6.28
N ASP A 369 -1.36 -14.18 6.15
CA ASP A 369 -0.90 -15.57 6.18
C ASP A 369 -1.21 -16.27 7.51
N TYR A 370 -1.14 -15.53 8.62
CA TYR A 370 -1.40 -16.07 9.96
C TYR A 370 -2.89 -16.17 10.29
N TYR A 371 -3.65 -15.10 10.03
CA TYR A 371 -5.01 -14.92 10.55
C TYR A 371 -6.12 -15.10 9.53
N THR A 372 -5.83 -15.23 8.23
CA THR A 372 -6.88 -15.34 7.21
C THR A 372 -7.73 -16.60 7.45
N PRO A 373 -9.07 -16.48 7.39
CA PRO A 373 -9.97 -17.64 7.50
C PRO A 373 -10.10 -18.41 6.19
N VAL A 374 -9.65 -17.83 5.08
CA VAL A 374 -9.77 -18.41 3.74
C VAL A 374 -8.43 -18.36 3.01
N LEU A 375 -8.14 -19.42 2.24
CA LEU A 375 -6.93 -19.48 1.44
C LEU A 375 -6.99 -18.39 0.36
N THR A 376 -5.95 -17.56 0.30
CA THR A 376 -5.81 -16.52 -0.73
C THR A 376 -4.43 -16.60 -1.39
N ALA A 377 -4.22 -15.84 -2.47
CA ALA A 377 -2.94 -15.79 -3.15
C ALA A 377 -2.59 -14.37 -3.61
N VAL A 378 -1.30 -14.08 -3.58
CA VAL A 378 -0.70 -12.87 -4.16
C VAL A 378 0.43 -13.26 -5.09
N TYR A 379 0.76 -12.40 -6.05
CA TYR A 379 1.92 -12.64 -6.91
C TYR A 379 3.21 -12.11 -6.26
N GLY A 380 4.29 -12.86 -6.38
CA GLY A 380 5.64 -12.47 -6.02
C GLY A 380 6.33 -11.67 -7.15
N PRO A 381 7.66 -11.54 -7.11
CA PRO A 381 8.39 -10.67 -8.05
C PRO A 381 8.33 -11.14 -9.51
N GLU A 382 8.32 -10.18 -10.45
CA GLU A 382 8.38 -10.46 -11.88
C GLU A 382 9.66 -11.24 -12.25
N ARG A 383 9.49 -12.30 -13.02
CA ARG A 383 10.54 -13.03 -13.73
C ARG A 383 10.23 -12.93 -15.22
N GLN A 384 11.14 -12.32 -15.97
CA GLN A 384 10.98 -12.22 -17.42
C GLN A 384 11.54 -13.49 -18.08
N GLU A 385 10.67 -14.29 -18.70
CA GLU A 385 11.07 -15.53 -19.40
C GLU A 385 11.17 -15.33 -20.93
N GLY A 386 10.70 -14.21 -21.47
CA GLY A 386 10.77 -13.92 -22.89
C GLY A 386 10.05 -12.62 -23.28
N ARG A 387 10.10 -12.28 -24.57
CA ARG A 387 9.40 -11.09 -25.09
C ARG A 387 7.88 -11.28 -24.94
N GLY A 388 7.22 -10.35 -24.27
CA GLY A 388 5.76 -10.37 -24.07
C GLY A 388 5.24 -11.46 -23.13
N THR A 389 6.13 -12.15 -22.39
CA THR A 389 5.75 -13.15 -21.38
C THR A 389 6.30 -12.76 -20.01
N PHE A 390 5.39 -12.58 -19.07
CA PHE A 390 5.66 -12.15 -17.69
C PHE A 390 5.30 -13.28 -16.74
N VAL A 391 6.23 -13.67 -15.87
CA VAL A 391 6.05 -14.81 -14.97
C VAL A 391 6.18 -14.35 -13.53
N TYR A 392 5.26 -14.78 -12.68
CA TYR A 392 5.27 -14.43 -11.26
C TYR A 392 5.12 -15.71 -10.43
N PRO A 393 6.02 -15.98 -9.47
CA PRO A 393 5.75 -17.01 -8.47
C PRO A 393 4.53 -16.60 -7.66
N LEU A 394 3.67 -17.56 -7.31
CA LEU A 394 2.51 -17.29 -6.46
C LEU A 394 2.83 -17.60 -5.01
N GLN A 395 2.45 -16.69 -4.13
CA GLN A 395 2.50 -16.89 -2.69
C GLN A 395 1.08 -17.16 -2.20
N LEU A 396 0.86 -18.36 -1.67
CA LEU A 396 -0.37 -18.71 -0.98
C LEU A 396 -0.31 -18.14 0.44
N LEU A 397 -1.39 -17.49 0.89
CA LEU A 397 -1.53 -16.99 2.25
C LEU A 397 -2.62 -17.79 2.98
N GLY A 398 -2.34 -18.14 4.24
CA GLY A 398 -3.20 -18.92 5.12
C GLY A 398 -2.47 -20.14 5.63
N ALA A 399 -1.32 -19.95 6.26
CA ALA A 399 -0.37 -20.99 6.69
C ALA A 399 -1.01 -22.14 7.49
N GLN A 400 -2.09 -21.88 8.23
CA GLN A 400 -2.78 -22.88 9.04
C GLN A 400 -3.93 -23.60 8.32
N ILE A 401 -4.31 -23.16 7.11
CA ILE A 401 -5.38 -23.81 6.33
C ILE A 401 -4.83 -25.08 5.68
N PRO A 402 -5.42 -26.27 5.93
CA PRO A 402 -5.01 -27.52 5.29
C PRO A 402 -5.25 -27.45 3.77
N VAL A 403 -4.26 -27.83 2.98
CA VAL A 403 -4.32 -27.83 1.51
C VAL A 403 -3.66 -29.10 1.00
N ASP A 404 -4.49 -30.01 0.51
CA ASP A 404 -4.10 -31.28 -0.08
C ASP A 404 -5.20 -31.77 -1.05
N ALA A 405 -5.04 -32.96 -1.63
CA ALA A 405 -6.00 -33.51 -2.58
C ALA A 405 -7.41 -33.74 -2.00
N ALA A 406 -7.55 -33.90 -0.68
CA ALA A 406 -8.84 -34.02 0.01
C ALA A 406 -9.40 -32.64 0.42
N HIS A 407 -8.52 -31.65 0.58
CA HIS A 407 -8.83 -30.27 0.97
C HIS A 407 -8.48 -29.29 -0.15
N THR A 408 -9.18 -29.38 -1.28
CA THR A 408 -9.00 -28.45 -2.40
C THR A 408 -9.71 -27.13 -2.16
N HIS A 409 -9.01 -26.02 -2.43
CA HIS A 409 -9.53 -24.67 -2.26
C HIS A 409 -9.59 -23.94 -3.59
N ARG A 410 -10.69 -23.22 -3.82
CA ARG A 410 -10.83 -22.33 -4.97
C ARG A 410 -10.34 -20.93 -4.58
N VAL A 411 -9.21 -20.52 -5.14
CA VAL A 411 -8.53 -19.27 -4.79
C VAL A 411 -8.77 -18.21 -5.87
N THR A 412 -9.05 -16.98 -5.44
CA THR A 412 -9.11 -15.79 -6.30
C THR A 412 -7.91 -14.91 -6.05
N MET A 413 -7.30 -14.37 -7.11
CA MET A 413 -6.22 -13.38 -6.99
C MET A 413 -6.27 -12.35 -8.12
N LYS A 414 -5.57 -11.23 -7.91
CA LYS A 414 -5.35 -10.22 -8.97
C LYS A 414 -4.10 -10.51 -9.78
N TYR A 415 -4.14 -10.25 -11.08
CA TYR A 415 -2.92 -10.12 -11.89
C TYR A 415 -2.49 -8.64 -12.00
N PRO A 416 -1.19 -8.34 -12.23
CA PRO A 416 -0.65 -6.97 -12.22
C PRO A 416 -1.46 -5.99 -13.08
N LEU A 417 -1.85 -4.86 -12.49
CA LEU A 417 -2.77 -3.90 -13.10
C LEU A 417 -2.19 -3.25 -14.36
N TYR A 418 -0.88 -2.97 -14.39
CA TYR A 418 -0.23 -2.39 -15.57
C TYR A 418 -0.33 -3.30 -16.82
N LEU A 419 -0.51 -4.61 -16.66
CA LEU A 419 -0.70 -5.54 -17.77
C LEU A 419 -2.14 -5.57 -18.29
N ARG A 420 -3.11 -4.93 -17.62
CA ARG A 420 -4.55 -4.96 -17.99
C ARG A 420 -4.79 -4.59 -19.46
N ALA A 421 -4.10 -3.56 -19.96
CA ALA A 421 -4.29 -3.06 -21.32
C ALA A 421 -3.63 -3.93 -22.40
N GLY A 422 -2.59 -4.69 -22.07
CA GLY A 422 -1.81 -5.50 -23.03
C GLY A 422 -2.07 -7.00 -22.97
N ALA A 423 -2.54 -7.51 -21.83
CA ALA A 423 -2.74 -8.94 -21.63
C ALA A 423 -3.80 -9.49 -22.59
N TYR A 424 -3.55 -10.68 -23.13
CA TYR A 424 -4.51 -11.41 -23.98
C TYR A 424 -4.69 -12.87 -23.57
N LYS A 425 -3.74 -13.44 -22.80
CA LYS A 425 -3.79 -14.79 -22.25
C LYS A 425 -3.14 -14.84 -20.87
N ILE A 426 -3.75 -15.60 -19.96
CA ILE A 426 -3.18 -15.89 -18.63
C ILE A 426 -3.23 -17.39 -18.38
N GLU A 427 -2.17 -17.94 -17.78
CA GLU A 427 -2.05 -19.32 -17.34
C GLU A 427 -1.58 -19.36 -15.88
N VAL A 428 -2.17 -20.22 -15.05
CA VAL A 428 -1.57 -20.62 -13.77
C VAL A 428 -1.04 -22.04 -13.93
N ARG A 429 0.21 -22.26 -13.51
CA ARG A 429 0.89 -23.56 -13.56
C ARG A 429 1.20 -24.06 -12.17
N LYS A 430 0.99 -25.36 -11.95
CA LYS A 430 1.40 -26.13 -10.77
C LYS A 430 2.54 -27.06 -11.18
N ASN A 431 3.73 -26.90 -10.60
CA ASN A 431 4.94 -27.67 -10.95
C ASN A 431 5.19 -27.68 -12.48
N GLY A 432 5.01 -26.52 -13.13
CA GLY A 432 5.17 -26.35 -14.58
C GLY A 432 3.99 -26.82 -15.44
N ARG A 433 2.99 -27.52 -14.88
CA ARG A 433 1.79 -27.94 -15.62
C ARG A 433 0.67 -26.92 -15.49
N THR A 434 0.09 -26.49 -16.61
CA THR A 434 -1.06 -25.57 -16.61
C THR A 434 -2.28 -26.20 -15.94
N ILE A 435 -2.80 -25.54 -14.91
CA ILE A 435 -4.02 -25.93 -14.17
C ILE A 435 -5.18 -24.95 -14.42
N MET A 436 -4.88 -23.72 -14.82
CA MET A 436 -5.87 -22.74 -15.25
C MET A 436 -5.36 -22.03 -16.51
N LYS A 437 -6.25 -21.80 -17.47
CA LYS A 437 -5.96 -21.04 -18.68
C LYS A 437 -7.16 -20.19 -19.07
N THR A 438 -6.94 -18.91 -19.32
CA THR A 438 -7.97 -18.00 -19.83
C THR A 438 -7.47 -17.20 -21.02
N TRP A 439 -8.38 -16.97 -21.98
CA TRP A 439 -8.17 -16.14 -23.16
C TRP A 439 -9.14 -14.96 -23.14
N GLY A 440 -8.72 -13.81 -23.67
CA GLY A 440 -9.61 -12.65 -23.79
C GLY A 440 -9.74 -11.82 -22.52
N VAL A 441 -8.66 -11.74 -21.74
CA VAL A 441 -8.45 -10.73 -20.70
C VAL A 441 -8.44 -9.31 -21.30
N PRO A 442 -8.77 -8.26 -20.52
CA PRO A 442 -8.97 -8.27 -19.08
C PRO A 442 -10.31 -8.86 -18.62
N THR A 443 -10.31 -9.47 -17.44
CA THR A 443 -11.51 -9.67 -16.61
C THR A 443 -11.98 -8.32 -16.04
N PRO A 444 -13.26 -8.15 -15.66
CA PRO A 444 -13.78 -6.86 -15.21
C PRO A 444 -12.89 -6.16 -14.17
N PHE A 445 -12.39 -6.90 -13.17
CA PHE A 445 -11.59 -6.35 -12.07
C PHE A 445 -10.25 -7.07 -11.85
N ASN A 446 -9.59 -7.49 -12.94
CA ASN A 446 -8.27 -8.14 -12.89
C ASN A 446 -8.19 -9.47 -12.09
N ASP A 447 -9.33 -10.10 -11.80
CA ASP A 447 -9.37 -11.38 -11.11
C ASP A 447 -9.03 -12.55 -12.03
N ILE A 448 -8.35 -13.54 -11.45
CA ILE A 448 -8.30 -14.91 -11.94
C ILE A 448 -8.65 -15.86 -10.80
N VAL A 449 -9.17 -17.03 -11.15
CA VAL A 449 -9.63 -18.05 -10.19
C VAL A 449 -9.06 -19.40 -10.59
N PHE A 450 -8.47 -20.12 -9.64
CA PHE A 450 -7.87 -21.43 -9.86
C PHE A 450 -7.95 -22.29 -8.59
N ASP A 451 -7.83 -23.60 -8.76
CA ASP A 451 -7.87 -24.55 -7.66
C ASP A 451 -6.47 -24.80 -7.09
N VAL A 452 -6.39 -24.92 -5.77
CA VAL A 452 -5.18 -25.23 -5.01
C VAL A 452 -5.44 -26.46 -4.14
N ASP A 453 -4.64 -27.48 -4.38
CA ASP A 453 -4.80 -28.85 -3.87
C ASP A 453 -3.47 -29.43 -3.35
N ASP A 454 -2.39 -28.64 -3.32
CA ASP A 454 -1.08 -29.06 -2.82
C ASP A 454 -0.24 -27.85 -2.40
N ARG A 455 -0.11 -27.59 -1.10
CA ARG A 455 0.67 -26.45 -0.60
C ARG A 455 2.16 -26.51 -0.95
N ALA A 456 2.72 -27.71 -1.12
CA ALA A 456 4.15 -27.86 -1.40
C ALA A 456 4.49 -27.63 -2.88
N ALA A 457 3.48 -27.54 -3.76
CA ALA A 457 3.71 -27.31 -5.17
C ALA A 457 4.18 -25.88 -5.47
N ALA A 458 5.02 -25.75 -6.50
CA ALA A 458 5.39 -24.47 -7.06
C ALA A 458 4.27 -23.97 -7.99
N TYR A 459 3.58 -22.91 -7.57
CA TYR A 459 2.58 -22.24 -8.38
C TYR A 459 3.18 -21.01 -9.07
N THR A 460 2.94 -20.85 -10.37
CA THR A 460 3.37 -19.68 -11.15
C THR A 460 2.25 -19.13 -12.01
N LEU A 461 2.18 -17.81 -12.11
CA LEU A 461 1.30 -17.05 -12.99
C LEU A 461 2.08 -16.61 -14.22
N HIS A 462 1.64 -17.04 -15.41
CA HIS A 462 2.19 -16.64 -16.69
C HIS A 462 1.19 -15.74 -17.41
N ILE A 463 1.62 -14.51 -17.72
CA ILE A 463 0.81 -13.52 -18.41
C ILE A 463 1.46 -13.22 -19.75
N TYR A 464 0.67 -13.31 -20.80
CA TYR A 464 1.09 -13.02 -22.15
C TYR A 464 0.45 -11.71 -22.55
N ALA A 465 1.29 -10.72 -22.81
CA ALA A 465 0.87 -9.36 -23.08
C ALA A 465 1.68 -8.74 -24.24
N ASP A 466 0.93 -8.16 -25.17
CA ASP A 466 1.40 -7.43 -26.33
C ASP A 466 0.29 -6.47 -26.72
N GLU A 467 0.59 -5.18 -26.90
CA GLU A 467 -0.45 -4.18 -27.15
C GLU A 467 -1.27 -4.46 -28.41
N THR A 468 -0.60 -4.86 -29.50
CA THR A 468 -1.26 -5.11 -30.79
C THR A 468 -2.19 -6.32 -30.68
N THR A 469 -1.68 -7.42 -30.15
CA THR A 469 -2.44 -8.66 -29.95
C THR A 469 -3.59 -8.45 -28.97
N GLY A 470 -3.34 -7.73 -27.87
CA GLY A 470 -4.36 -7.36 -26.89
C GLY A 470 -5.51 -6.56 -27.50
N LYS A 471 -5.20 -5.55 -28.33
CA LYS A 471 -6.21 -4.75 -29.06
C LYS A 471 -7.05 -5.63 -30.00
N VAL A 472 -6.43 -6.52 -30.77
CA VAL A 472 -7.12 -7.43 -31.70
C VAL A 472 -8.06 -8.38 -30.95
N VAL A 473 -7.59 -9.02 -29.88
CA VAL A 473 -8.40 -9.97 -29.09
C VAL A 473 -9.61 -9.26 -28.45
N ARG A 474 -9.45 -8.03 -27.96
CA ARG A 474 -10.57 -7.24 -27.44
C ARG A 474 -11.59 -6.88 -28.53
N ALA A 475 -11.14 -6.47 -29.70
CA ALA A 475 -12.02 -6.18 -30.84
C ALA A 475 -12.85 -7.42 -31.24
N LEU A 476 -12.22 -8.60 -31.32
CA LEU A 476 -12.90 -9.86 -31.61
C LEU A 476 -13.93 -10.24 -30.52
N ARG A 477 -13.61 -10.03 -29.24
CA ARG A 477 -14.54 -10.28 -28.12
C ARG A 477 -15.76 -9.36 -28.20
N TRP A 478 -15.55 -8.07 -28.45
CA TRP A 478 -16.63 -7.10 -28.62
C TRP A 478 -17.55 -7.47 -29.79
N LEU A 479 -16.98 -7.83 -30.94
CA LEU A 479 -17.74 -8.31 -32.10
C LEU A 479 -18.57 -9.55 -31.75
N ARG A 480 -17.97 -10.54 -31.07
CA ARG A 480 -18.67 -11.76 -30.64
C ARG A 480 -19.81 -11.50 -29.65
N GLN A 481 -19.63 -10.55 -28.73
CA GLN A 481 -20.70 -10.14 -27.81
C GLN A 481 -21.85 -9.49 -28.57
N LYS A 482 -21.56 -8.59 -29.53
CA LYS A 482 -22.61 -7.99 -30.36
C LYS A 482 -23.35 -9.01 -31.22
N ILE A 483 -22.65 -9.96 -31.83
CA ILE A 483 -23.26 -11.01 -32.66
C ILE A 483 -24.15 -11.95 -31.84
N LYS A 484 -23.85 -12.18 -30.55
CA LYS A 484 -24.72 -12.98 -29.66
C LYS A 484 -25.98 -12.25 -29.18
N PHE A 485 -26.06 -10.93 -29.37
CA PHE A 485 -27.22 -10.11 -29.03
C PHE A 485 -28.17 -9.87 -30.22
N PHE A 486 -27.77 -10.29 -31.43
CA PHE A 486 -28.63 -10.44 -32.61
C PHE A 486 -28.96 -11.93 -32.81
#